data_AF-A0A955JGL4-F1
#
_entry.id   AF-A0A955JGL4-F1
#
_cell.length_a   1.000
_cell.length_b   1.000
_cell.length_c   1.000
_cell.angle_alpha   90.00
_cell.angle_beta   90.00
_cell.angle_gamma   90.00
#
_symmetry.space_group_name_H-M   'P 1'
#
loop_
_entity.id
_entity.type
_entity.pdbx_description
1 polymer ?
#
loop_
_entity_poly.entity_id
_entity_poly.type
_entity_poly.pdbx_seq_one_letter_code
_entity_poly.pdbx_strand_id
1 'polypeptide(L)' 'MAKKSEKRKIIGLVCEQCNSRNYYTKKNTMNTPDKLALKKFCNRCRVVTMHTETKKNLGRNEVKPRKG' A
#
# COMPACT_ATOMS: atom_id res chain seq x y z
N MET A 1 -20.68 -6.59 -18.38
CA MET A 1 -19.99 -6.05 -17.19
C MET A 1 -18.50 -6.28 -17.35
N ALA A 2 -17.65 -5.25 -17.27
CA ALA A 2 -16.21 -5.39 -17.54
C ALA A 2 -15.52 -6.28 -16.49
N LYS A 3 -14.83 -7.33 -16.94
CA LYS A 3 -14.07 -8.27 -16.11
C LYS A 3 -13.04 -7.50 -15.29
N LYS A 4 -13.19 -7.47 -13.97
CA LYS A 4 -12.28 -6.79 -13.04
C LYS A 4 -10.87 -7.34 -13.27
N SER A 5 -9.98 -6.52 -13.84
CA SER A 5 -8.63 -6.94 -14.22
C SER A 5 -7.84 -7.40 -12.99
N GLU A 6 -7.66 -8.72 -12.89
CA GLU A 6 -6.99 -9.43 -11.78
C GLU A 6 -5.50 -9.06 -11.64
N LYS A 7 -4.94 -8.38 -12.65
CA LYS A 7 -3.54 -7.93 -12.72
C LYS A 7 -3.22 -6.77 -11.77
N ARG A 8 -4.23 -5.97 -11.36
CA ARG A 8 -4.06 -4.83 -10.45
C ARG A 8 -4.41 -5.25 -9.03
N LYS A 9 -3.40 -5.42 -8.18
CA LYS A 9 -3.56 -5.79 -6.77
C LYS A 9 -3.44 -4.56 -5.87
N ILE A 10 -4.27 -4.51 -4.83
CA ILE A 10 -4.14 -3.49 -3.78
C ILE A 10 -2.99 -3.93 -2.87
N ILE A 11 -2.08 -3.02 -2.60
CA ILE A 11 -0.95 -3.21 -1.69
C ILE A 11 -0.96 -2.14 -0.60
N GLY A 12 -0.42 -2.51 0.56
CA GLY A 12 -0.17 -1.60 1.67
C GLY A 12 1.28 -1.14 1.69
N LEU A 13 1.51 0.16 1.92
CA LEU A 13 2.83 0.71 2.20
C LEU A 13 2.98 0.97 3.69
N VAL A 14 4.07 0.47 4.26
CA VAL A 14 4.40 0.53 5.68
C VAL A 14 5.59 1.45 5.88
N CYS A 15 5.49 2.35 6.85
CA CYS A 15 6.58 3.24 7.25
C CYS A 15 7.71 2.42 7.89
N GLU A 16 8.95 2.64 7.46
CA GLU A 16 10.11 1.95 8.03
C GLU A 16 10.41 2.33 9.49
N GLN A 17 10.02 3.53 9.93
CA GLN A 17 10.33 4.00 11.29
C GLN A 17 9.36 3.45 12.34
N CYS A 18 8.05 3.55 12.10
CA CYS A 18 7.03 3.18 13.08
C CYS A 18 6.30 1.89 12.74
N ASN A 19 6.68 1.20 11.65
CA ASN A 19 6.06 -0.02 11.15
C ASN A 19 4.53 0.08 10.96
N SER A 20 3.99 1.30 10.89
CA SER A 20 2.58 1.52 10.65
C SER A 20 2.27 1.53 9.17
N ARG A 21 1.18 0.86 8.81
CA ARG A 21 0.64 0.94 7.46
C ARG A 21 -0.15 2.23 7.30
N ASN A 22 0.33 3.11 6.44
CA ASN A 22 -0.24 4.45 6.26
C ASN A 22 -0.96 4.61 4.92
N TYR A 23 -0.58 3.81 3.92
CA TYR A 23 -1.10 3.98 2.56
C TYR A 23 -1.54 2.66 1.96
N TYR A 24 -2.58 2.75 1.12
CA TYR A 24 -3.01 1.69 0.24
C TYR A 24 -3.00 2.19 -1.20
N THR A 25 -2.37 1.44 -2.08
CA THR A 25 -2.26 1.79 -3.50
C THR A 25 -2.54 0.57 -4.35
N LYS A 26 -2.92 0.77 -5.62
CA LYS A 26 -3.09 -0.32 -6.58
C LYS A 26 -1.80 -0.43 -7.38
N LYS A 27 -1.16 -1.59 -7.37
CA LYS A 27 -0.01 -1.89 -8.24
C LYS A 27 -0.40 -2.89 -9.32
N ASN A 28 0.20 -2.75 -10.50
CA ASN A 28 0.10 -3.77 -11.54
C ASN A 28 1.28 -4.74 -11.39
N THR A 29 1.02 -5.96 -10.92
CA THR A 29 2.08 -6.93 -10.65
C THR A 29 2.82 -7.40 -11.90
N MET A 30 2.27 -7.17 -13.10
CA MET A 30 2.93 -7.53 -14.36
C MET A 30 3.98 -6.51 -14.78
N ASN A 31 3.70 -5.21 -14.58
CA ASN A 31 4.61 -4.14 -15.01
C ASN A 31 5.65 -3.82 -13.93
N THR A 32 5.29 -4.00 -12.67
CA THR A 32 6.17 -3.75 -11.52
C THR A 32 6.22 -5.01 -10.65
N PRO A 33 7.09 -5.98 -10.97
CA PRO A 33 7.23 -7.22 -10.20
C PRO A 33 7.88 -6.96 -8.83
N ASP A 34 8.76 -5.96 -8.76
CA ASP A 34 9.52 -5.63 -7.55
C ASP A 34 8.68 -5.02 -6.43
N LYS A 35 9.24 -5.04 -5.22
CA LYS A 35 8.64 -4.38 -4.06
C LYS A 35 8.75 -2.87 -4.22
N LEU A 36 7.64 -2.18 -4.03
CA LEU A 36 7.65 -0.71 -4.05
C LEU A 36 8.27 -0.14 -2.76
N ALA A 37 9.14 0.84 -2.92
CA ALA A 37 9.68 1.67 -1.84
C ALA A 37 9.52 3.15 -2.24
N LEU A 38 8.78 3.92 -1.45
CA LEU A 38 8.41 5.30 -1.78
C LEU A 38 8.64 6.23 -0.59
N LYS A 39 9.20 7.42 -0.83
CA LYS A 39 9.26 8.50 0.17
C LYS A 39 7.87 9.13 0.30
N LYS A 40 7.27 9.00 1.48
CA LYS A 40 5.93 9.54 1.81
C LYS A 40 5.92 10.08 3.22
N PHE A 41 5.01 11.01 3.50
CA PHE A 41 4.79 11.51 4.85
C PHE A 41 4.19 10.43 5.75
N CYS A 42 4.75 10.22 6.93
CA CYS A 42 4.14 9.36 7.94
C CYS A 42 3.34 10.21 8.93
N ASN A 43 2.03 10.03 9.01
CA ASN A 43 1.19 10.80 9.96
C ASN A 43 1.54 10.51 11.43
N ARG A 44 2.01 9.29 11.75
CA ARG A 44 2.43 8.94 13.12
C ARG A 44 3.75 9.58 13.51
N CYS A 45 4.75 9.52 12.63
CA CYS A 45 6.07 10.09 12.89
C CYS A 45 6.14 11.61 12.61
N ARG A 46 5.15 12.15 11.87
CA ARG A 46 5.09 13.54 11.39
C ARG A 46 6.29 13.97 10.55
N VAL A 47 6.91 13.01 9.86
CA VAL A 47 8.08 13.23 9.00
C VAL A 47 7.95 12.45 7.69
N VAL A 48 8.67 12.88 6.65
CA VAL A 48 8.76 12.14 5.39
C VAL A 48 9.76 11.01 5.54
N THR A 49 9.29 9.79 5.36
CA THR A 49 10.08 8.57 5.54
C THR A 49 9.90 7.63 4.36
N MET A 50 10.82 6.68 4.24
CA MET A 50 10.67 5.57 3.33
C MET A 50 9.51 4.68 3.78
N HIS A 51 8.62 4.37 2.84
CA HIS A 51 7.55 3.41 3.02
C HIS A 51 7.72 2.26 2.04
N THR A 52 7.71 1.03 2.55
CA THR A 52 7.92 -0.18 1.76
C THR A 52 6.67 -1.02 1.64
N GLU A 53 6.56 -1.73 0.53
CA GLU A 53 5.47 -2.66 0.29
C GLU A 53 5.53 -3.84 1.25
N THR A 54 4.43 -4.05 1.96
CA THR A 54 4.29 -5.20 2.86
C THR A 54 3.46 -6.30 2.23
N LYS A 55 4.06 -7.50 2.11
CA LYS A 55 3.37 -8.73 1.70
C LYS A 55 2.47 -9.31 2.81
N LYS A 56 2.74 -9.00 4.08
CA LYS A 56 2.02 -9.57 5.24
C LYS A 56 0.63 -8.95 5.40
N ASN A 57 -0.38 -9.80 5.58
CA ASN A 57 -1.72 -9.40 6.01
C ASN A 57 -1.67 -9.00 7.50
N LEU A 58 -1.33 -7.75 7.80
CA LEU A 58 -1.32 -7.20 9.17
C LEU A 58 -2.75 -6.92 9.70
N GLY A 59 -3.70 -7.83 9.45
CA GLY A 59 -5.03 -7.82 10.07
C GLY A 59 -5.99 -6.70 9.65
N ARG A 60 -5.66 -5.88 8.65
CA ARG A 60 -6.49 -4.73 8.22
C ARG A 60 -6.46 -4.47 6.70
N ASN A 61 -6.26 -5.50 5.89
CA ASN A 61 -6.05 -5.37 4.44
C ASN A 61 -7.29 -4.99 3.63
N GLU A 62 -8.48 -4.94 4.25
CA GLU A 62 -9.68 -4.46 3.60
C GLU A 62 -9.76 -2.94 3.69
N VAL A 63 -9.34 -2.27 2.63
CA VAL A 63 -9.66 -0.86 2.42
C VAL A 63 -11.16 -0.78 2.26
N LYS A 64 -11.87 -0.40 3.33
CA LYS A 64 -13.31 -0.11 3.25
C LYS A 64 -13.53 0.89 2.11
N PRO A 65 -14.50 0.64 1.21
CA PRO A 65 -14.80 1.60 0.16
C PRO A 65 -15.06 2.96 0.82
N ARG A 66 -14.44 4.03 0.31
CA ARG A 66 -14.75 5.37 0.79
C ARG A 66 -16.24 5.58 0.53
N LYS A 67 -17.04 5.77 1.59
CA LYS A 67 -18.42 6.24 1.43
C LYS A 67 -18.33 7.59 0.73
N GLY A 68 -18.94 7.67 -0.46
CA GLY A 68 -19.15 8.93 -1.17
C GLY A 68 -20.12 9.81 -0.42
#